data_AF-A0A8B9Q5V4-F1
#
_entry.id   AF-A0A8B9Q5V4-F1
#
_cell.length_a   1.000
_cell.length_b   1.000
_cell.length_c   1.000
_cell.angle_alpha   90.00
_cell.angle_beta   90.00
_cell.angle_gamma   90.00
#
_symmetry.space_group_name_H-M   'P 1'
#
loop_
_entity.id
_entity.type
_entity.pdbx_description
1 polymer ?
#
loop_
_entity_poly.entity_id
_entity_poly.type
_entity_poly.pdbx_seq_one_letter_code
_entity_poly.pdbx_strand_id
1 'polypeptide(L)'
;MLRSLWSFLKRHKKKCLFLGTFLGGVYLLGKYGQKKIREIQEREAAEYIAQARRQYHFESNQRTCNMTVLSMLPTLRDALMHQLNSECLTSVLKNRPANKLEIWEDLKIIRLTELITVVKQAVHKVFGSPDFGTVLSTCLNRGFSRLLDNMAEFFRPTEQDLCQNGSVNSLSSVSLPLAKIIPIINGQIHSVCSETPSHFVQDLLMMEQVKDFAANVYEAFSTPQQLEK
;
A
#
# COMPACT_ATOMS: atom_id res chain seq x y z
N MET A 1 16.58 27.67 -78.66
CA MET A 1 15.50 27.25 -77.74
C MET A 1 15.27 28.22 -76.58
N LEU A 2 16.31 28.76 -75.92
CA LEU A 2 16.17 29.69 -74.78
C LEU A 2 15.42 31.01 -75.09
N ARG A 3 15.58 31.59 -76.30
CA ARG A 3 14.89 32.83 -76.69
C ARG A 3 13.38 32.67 -76.88
N SER A 4 12.88 31.51 -77.33
CA SER A 4 11.43 31.29 -77.48
C SER A 4 10.76 30.96 -76.15
N LEU A 5 11.46 30.26 -75.25
CA LEU A 5 11.02 30.07 -73.85
C LEU A 5 10.88 31.40 -73.12
N TRP A 6 11.82 32.34 -73.32
CA TRP A 6 11.79 33.64 -72.67
C TRP A 6 10.63 34.53 -73.15
N SER A 7 10.32 34.52 -74.45
CA SER A 7 9.17 35.26 -74.98
C SER A 7 7.84 34.67 -74.53
N PHE A 8 7.75 33.34 -74.38
CA PHE A 8 6.57 32.64 -73.85
C PHE A 8 6.36 32.95 -72.36
N LEU A 9 7.42 32.90 -71.55
CA LEU A 9 7.38 33.26 -70.14
C LEU A 9 6.94 34.71 -69.94
N LYS A 10 7.47 35.64 -70.75
CA LYS A 10 7.12 37.07 -70.68
C LYS A 10 5.64 37.32 -70.97
N ARG A 11 5.03 36.54 -71.89
CA ARG A 11 3.61 36.64 -72.24
C ARG A 11 2.67 36.06 -71.19
N HIS A 12 3.13 35.10 -70.38
CA HIS A 12 2.35 34.42 -69.35
C HIS A 12 2.82 34.65 -67.90
N LYS A 13 3.69 35.66 -67.65
CA LYS A 13 4.30 35.95 -66.33
C LYS A 13 3.32 35.94 -65.15
N LYS A 14 2.13 36.55 -65.30
CA LYS A 14 1.11 36.57 -64.24
C LYS A 14 0.60 35.15 -63.94
N LYS A 15 0.36 34.32 -64.95
CA LYS A 15 -0.14 32.94 -64.77
C LYS A 15 0.90 32.04 -64.10
N CYS A 16 2.18 32.15 -64.48
CA CYS A 16 3.27 31.43 -63.80
C CYS A 16 3.43 31.86 -62.34
N LEU A 17 3.28 33.16 -62.03
CA LEU A 17 3.39 33.67 -60.66
C LEU A 17 2.26 33.14 -59.75
N PHE A 18 1.02 33.17 -60.23
CA PHE A 18 -0.12 32.62 -59.49
C PHE A 18 0.03 31.12 -59.26
N LEU A 19 0.41 30.37 -60.29
CA LEU A 19 0.62 28.91 -60.18
C LEU A 19 1.76 28.57 -59.22
N GLY A 20 2.90 29.26 -59.31
CA GLY A 20 4.03 29.05 -58.41
C GLY A 20 3.70 29.39 -56.96
N THR A 21 2.96 30.49 -56.73
CA THR A 21 2.50 30.88 -55.39
C THR A 21 1.53 29.86 -54.82
N PHE A 22 0.60 29.36 -55.63
CA PHE A 22 -0.36 28.33 -55.22
C PHE A 22 0.35 27.02 -54.85
N LEU A 23 1.22 26.50 -55.73
CA LEU A 23 1.99 25.29 -55.44
C LEU A 23 2.90 25.47 -54.21
N GLY A 24 3.56 26.62 -54.09
CA GLY A 24 4.41 26.94 -52.94
C GLY A 24 3.63 27.01 -51.63
N GLY A 25 2.44 27.61 -51.64
CA GLY A 25 1.54 27.68 -50.49
C GLY A 25 1.04 26.30 -50.05
N VAL A 26 0.59 25.47 -50.99
CA VAL A 26 0.16 24.08 -50.73
C VAL A 26 1.32 23.26 -50.15
N TYR A 27 2.54 23.40 -50.69
CA TYR A 27 3.72 22.71 -50.19
C TYR A 27 4.08 23.12 -48.75
N LEU A 28 4.07 24.43 -48.45
CA LEU A 28 4.35 24.95 -47.11
C LEU A 28 3.32 24.47 -46.07
N LEU A 29 2.03 24.55 -46.41
CA LEU A 29 0.95 24.07 -45.54
C LEU A 29 1.03 22.56 -45.30
N GLY A 30 1.27 21.77 -46.35
CA GLY A 30 1.44 20.32 -46.23
C GLY A 30 2.64 19.94 -45.34
N LYS A 31 3.77 20.63 -45.53
CA LYS A 31 4.99 20.42 -44.71
C LYS A 31 4.78 20.84 -43.25
N TYR A 32 4.05 21.93 -43.01
CA TYR A 32 3.70 22.35 -41.65
C TYR A 32 2.76 21.34 -40.97
N GLY A 33 1.75 20.85 -41.69
CA GLY A 33 0.85 19.79 -41.20
C GLY A 33 1.59 18.51 -40.84
N GLN A 34 2.46 18.01 -41.72
CA GLN A 34 3.29 16.84 -41.43
C GLN A 34 4.19 17.05 -40.21
N LYS A 35 4.84 18.22 -40.11
CA LYS A 35 5.67 18.56 -38.95
C LYS A 35 4.84 18.59 -37.67
N LYS A 36 3.64 19.18 -37.71
CA LYS A 36 2.78 19.31 -36.53
C LYS A 36 2.24 17.96 -36.04
N ILE A 37 1.83 17.09 -36.96
CA ILE A 37 1.39 15.73 -36.63
C ILE A 37 2.54 14.95 -35.97
N ARG A 38 3.74 15.05 -36.54
CA ARG A 38 4.92 14.37 -35.99
C ARG A 38 5.29 14.89 -34.60
N GLU A 39 5.28 16.21 -34.39
CA GLU A 39 5.52 16.80 -33.06
C GLU A 39 4.50 16.33 -32.02
N ILE A 40 3.22 16.21 -32.39
CA ILE A 40 2.17 15.72 -31.49
C ILE A 40 2.42 14.25 -31.15
N GLN A 41 2.68 13.40 -32.15
CA GLN A 41 2.98 11.98 -31.94
C GLN A 41 4.23 11.76 -31.08
N GLU A 42 5.30 12.53 -31.33
CA GLU A 42 6.53 12.45 -30.53
C GLU A 42 6.29 12.87 -29.08
N ARG A 43 5.43 13.89 -28.85
CA ARG A 43 5.05 14.33 -27.50
C ARG A 43 4.22 13.30 -26.75
N GLU A 44 3.19 12.77 -27.39
CA GLU A 44 2.34 11.71 -26.81
C GLU A 44 3.17 10.45 -26.51
N ALA A 45 4.04 10.04 -27.44
CA ALA A 45 4.94 8.92 -27.22
C ALA A 45 5.91 9.16 -26.05
N ALA A 46 6.45 10.38 -25.92
CA ALA A 46 7.35 10.73 -24.82
C ALA A 46 6.63 10.72 -23.46
N GLU A 47 5.43 11.29 -23.39
CA GLU A 47 4.59 11.30 -22.17
C GLU A 47 4.20 9.87 -21.77
N TYR A 48 3.79 9.05 -22.73
CA TYR A 48 3.49 7.64 -22.51
C TYR A 48 4.69 6.86 -21.95
N ILE A 49 5.88 7.00 -22.57
CA ILE A 49 7.10 6.34 -22.10
C ILE A 49 7.49 6.82 -20.70
N ALA A 50 7.33 8.12 -20.41
CA ALA A 50 7.63 8.68 -19.09
C ALA A 50 6.70 8.11 -18.01
N GLN A 51 5.40 8.02 -18.28
CA GLN A 51 4.43 7.43 -17.37
C GLN A 51 4.68 5.93 -17.16
N ALA A 52 4.91 5.17 -18.25
CA ALA A 52 5.23 3.74 -18.18
C ALA A 52 6.50 3.48 -17.36
N ARG A 53 7.53 4.31 -17.53
CA ARG A 53 8.77 4.23 -16.74
C ARG A 53 8.50 4.46 -15.25
N ARG A 54 7.75 5.51 -14.89
CA ARG A 54 7.41 5.77 -13.47
C ARG A 54 6.67 4.60 -12.85
N GLN A 55 5.67 4.06 -13.54
CA GLN A 55 4.91 2.91 -13.07
C GLN A 55 5.82 1.69 -12.87
N TYR A 56 6.71 1.40 -13.82
CA TYR A 56 7.67 0.31 -13.70
C TYR A 56 8.59 0.46 -12.48
N HIS A 57 9.12 1.66 -12.24
CA HIS A 57 9.95 1.91 -11.06
C HIS A 57 9.15 1.80 -9.76
N PHE A 58 7.92 2.31 -9.72
CA PHE A 58 7.05 2.18 -8.55
C PHE A 58 6.78 0.71 -8.23
N GLU A 59 6.38 -0.09 -9.21
CA GLU A 59 6.13 -1.53 -9.02
C GLU A 59 7.38 -2.29 -8.58
N SER A 60 8.54 -1.95 -9.16
CA SER A 60 9.81 -2.53 -8.75
C SER A 60 10.13 -2.20 -7.30
N ASN A 61 9.96 -0.93 -6.91
CA ASN A 61 10.19 -0.49 -5.55
C ASN A 61 9.23 -1.15 -4.55
N GLN A 62 7.98 -1.36 -4.95
CA GLN A 62 7.00 -2.09 -4.15
C GLN A 62 7.41 -3.55 -3.93
N ARG A 63 7.92 -4.25 -4.96
CA ARG A 63 8.44 -5.62 -4.80
C ARG A 63 9.62 -5.65 -3.83
N THR A 64 10.55 -4.70 -3.93
CA THR A 64 11.68 -4.57 -3.00
C THR A 64 11.20 -4.29 -1.57
N CYS A 65 10.23 -3.39 -1.40
CA CYS A 65 9.63 -3.12 -0.10
C CYS A 65 8.99 -4.38 0.50
N ASN A 66 8.18 -5.11 -0.27
CA ASN A 66 7.56 -6.36 0.17
C ASN A 66 8.60 -7.39 0.63
N MET A 67 9.68 -7.57 -0.13
CA MET A 67 10.78 -8.48 0.26
C MET A 67 11.51 -8.01 1.51
N THR A 68 11.67 -6.70 1.68
CA THR A 68 12.31 -6.11 2.87
C THR A 68 11.45 -6.28 4.12
N VAL A 69 10.13 -6.08 4.02
CA VAL A 69 9.20 -6.32 5.12
C VAL A 69 9.27 -7.78 5.56
N LEU A 70 9.25 -8.72 4.60
CA LEU A 70 9.32 -10.15 4.90
C LEU A 70 10.68 -10.55 5.51
N SER A 71 11.79 -9.95 5.09
CA SER A 71 13.11 -10.27 5.65
C SER A 71 13.34 -9.69 7.05
N MET A 72 12.67 -8.58 7.40
CA MET A 72 12.72 -7.99 8.75
C MET A 72 11.74 -8.63 9.73
N LEU A 73 10.74 -9.36 9.24
CA LEU A 73 9.69 -9.98 10.06
C LEU A 73 10.23 -10.92 11.16
N PRO A 74 11.24 -11.79 10.90
CA PRO A 74 11.82 -12.65 11.94
C PRO A 74 12.48 -11.85 13.06
N THR A 75 13.23 -10.79 12.73
CA THR A 75 13.86 -9.92 13.72
C THR A 75 12.83 -9.21 14.59
N LEU A 76 11.73 -8.75 13.98
CA LEU A 76 10.61 -8.16 14.73
C LEU A 76 9.95 -9.20 15.64
N ARG A 77 9.69 -10.41 15.14
CA ARG A 77 9.13 -11.52 15.92
C ARG A 77 9.99 -11.81 17.14
N ASP A 78 11.30 -11.96 16.96
CA ASP A 78 12.21 -12.35 18.03
C ASP A 78 12.32 -11.25 19.08
N ALA A 79 12.34 -9.98 18.68
CA ALA A 79 12.27 -8.85 19.59
C ALA A 79 10.94 -8.80 20.37
N LEU A 80 9.81 -9.01 19.69
CA LEU A 80 8.48 -9.08 20.33
C LEU A 80 8.39 -10.25 21.29
N MET A 81 8.86 -11.43 20.89
CA MET A 81 8.92 -12.62 21.74
C MET A 81 9.79 -12.36 22.96
N HIS A 82 10.96 -11.71 22.80
CA HIS A 82 11.81 -11.42 23.94
C HIS A 82 11.16 -10.44 24.94
N GLN A 83 10.47 -9.40 24.44
CA GLN A 83 9.78 -8.40 25.27
C GLN A 83 8.49 -8.94 25.92
N LEU A 84 7.70 -9.71 25.18
CA LEU A 84 6.42 -10.27 25.62
C LEU A 84 6.59 -11.53 26.47
N ASN A 85 7.62 -12.34 26.21
CA ASN A 85 7.99 -13.52 26.99
C ASN A 85 8.89 -13.16 28.19
N SER A 86 8.87 -11.90 28.64
CA SER A 86 9.42 -11.52 29.94
C SER A 86 8.74 -12.40 30.99
N GLU A 87 9.52 -13.31 31.58
CA GLU A 87 9.15 -14.28 32.61
C GLU A 87 8.35 -13.69 33.78
N CYS A 88 8.35 -12.37 33.93
CA CYS A 88 7.58 -11.58 34.89
C CYS A 88 6.07 -11.89 34.88
N LEU A 89 5.41 -11.99 33.71
CA LEU A 89 3.96 -12.20 33.71
C LEU A 89 3.60 -13.64 34.11
N THR A 90 4.31 -14.62 33.56
CA THR A 90 4.07 -16.04 33.83
C THR A 90 4.46 -16.43 35.26
N SER A 91 5.50 -15.80 35.84
CA SER A 91 5.92 -16.02 37.23
C SER A 91 4.97 -15.38 38.24
N VAL A 92 4.46 -14.17 37.98
CA VAL A 92 3.45 -13.52 38.84
C VAL A 92 2.13 -14.31 38.85
N LEU A 93 1.72 -14.93 37.75
CA LEU A 93 0.55 -15.83 37.74
C LEU A 93 0.79 -17.17 38.43
N LYS A 94 2.01 -17.72 38.40
CA LYS A 94 2.34 -18.97 39.10
C LYS A 94 2.24 -18.82 40.62
N ASN A 95 2.44 -17.62 41.16
CA ASN A 95 2.46 -17.35 42.60
C ASN A 95 1.09 -17.01 43.24
N ARG A 96 -0.04 -17.15 42.52
CA ARG A 96 -1.43 -16.90 43.01
C ARG A 96 -1.58 -15.64 43.89
N PRO A 97 -1.45 -14.42 43.35
CA PRO A 97 -1.80 -13.21 44.10
C PRO A 97 -3.32 -13.10 44.32
N ALA A 98 -3.73 -12.54 45.45
CA ALA A 98 -5.14 -12.36 45.84
C ALA A 98 -5.90 -11.36 44.95
N ASN A 99 -5.17 -10.48 44.28
CA ASN A 99 -5.62 -9.37 43.43
C ASN A 99 -5.34 -9.64 41.94
N LYS A 100 -5.69 -10.84 41.48
CA LYS A 100 -5.43 -11.34 40.11
C LYS A 100 -6.17 -10.57 39.00
N LEU A 101 -7.30 -9.93 39.32
CA LEU A 101 -8.17 -9.21 38.36
C LEU A 101 -7.66 -7.79 38.05
N GLU A 102 -7.37 -6.98 39.07
CA GLU A 102 -6.84 -5.61 38.89
C GLU A 102 -5.51 -5.60 38.14
N ILE A 103 -4.57 -6.46 38.55
CA ILE A 103 -3.24 -6.57 37.91
C ILE A 103 -3.37 -6.98 36.44
N TRP A 104 -4.42 -7.72 36.05
CA TRP A 104 -4.63 -8.18 34.68
C TRP A 104 -5.42 -7.22 33.81
N GLU A 105 -6.38 -6.48 34.36
CA GLU A 105 -7.05 -5.39 33.64
C GLU A 105 -6.07 -4.26 33.32
N ASP A 106 -5.23 -3.90 34.28
CA ASP A 106 -4.15 -2.94 34.07
C ASP A 106 -3.19 -3.46 33.00
N LEU A 107 -2.76 -4.72 33.04
CA LEU A 107 -1.74 -5.22 32.12
C LEU A 107 -2.26 -5.48 30.69
N LYS A 108 -3.53 -5.88 30.52
CA LYS A 108 -4.17 -6.04 29.19
C LYS A 108 -4.39 -4.71 28.50
N ILE A 109 -4.93 -3.73 29.23
CA ILE A 109 -5.24 -2.42 28.67
C ILE A 109 -3.95 -1.65 28.45
N ILE A 110 -3.00 -1.67 29.39
CA ILE A 110 -1.74 -0.94 29.26
C ILE A 110 -0.92 -1.49 28.09
N ARG A 111 -0.69 -2.79 27.94
CA ARG A 111 0.28 -3.27 26.91
C ARG A 111 -0.20 -3.22 25.47
N LEU A 112 -1.48 -3.52 25.22
CA LEU A 112 -2.05 -3.39 23.87
C LEU A 112 -2.30 -1.92 23.53
N THR A 113 -2.81 -1.12 24.47
CA THR A 113 -3.03 0.32 24.25
C THR A 113 -1.71 1.07 24.14
N GLU A 114 -0.68 0.73 24.92
CA GLU A 114 0.68 1.27 24.80
C GLU A 114 1.34 0.84 23.51
N LEU A 115 1.23 -0.42 23.06
CA LEU A 115 1.78 -0.81 21.76
C LEU A 115 1.11 -0.01 20.63
N ILE A 116 -0.21 0.15 20.67
CA ILE A 116 -0.97 0.94 19.70
C ILE A 116 -0.60 2.43 19.79
N THR A 117 -0.52 3.02 20.99
CA THR A 117 -0.18 4.44 21.16
C THR A 117 1.28 4.71 20.85
N VAL A 118 2.21 3.82 21.20
CA VAL A 118 3.64 3.94 20.86
C VAL A 118 3.83 3.80 19.36
N VAL A 119 3.20 2.83 18.69
CA VAL A 119 3.26 2.72 17.21
C VAL A 119 2.62 3.94 16.56
N LYS A 120 1.42 4.34 17.00
CA LYS A 120 0.74 5.53 16.46
C LYS A 120 1.55 6.80 16.68
N GLN A 121 2.16 6.99 17.85
CA GLN A 121 2.90 8.20 18.20
C GLN A 121 4.30 8.22 17.59
N ALA A 122 5.00 7.08 17.54
CA ALA A 122 6.27 6.95 16.85
C ALA A 122 6.11 7.32 15.38
N VAL A 123 5.04 6.84 14.73
CA VAL A 123 4.89 7.08 13.29
C VAL A 123 4.20 8.41 12.96
N HIS A 124 3.30 8.91 13.81
CA HIS A 124 2.77 10.28 13.71
C HIS A 124 3.88 11.34 13.83
N LYS A 125 4.86 11.12 14.74
CA LYS A 125 6.04 12.00 14.89
C LYS A 125 6.96 11.98 13.66
N VAL A 126 7.03 10.87 12.93
CA VAL A 126 7.93 10.73 11.77
C VAL A 126 7.30 11.26 10.48
N PHE A 127 5.97 11.11 10.31
CA PHE A 127 5.35 11.40 9.01
C PHE A 127 4.45 12.64 8.94
N GLY A 128 3.93 13.17 10.06
CA GLY A 128 3.17 14.44 10.11
C GLY A 128 1.92 14.57 9.20
N SER A 129 1.69 13.63 8.29
CA SER A 129 0.65 13.64 7.28
C SER A 129 -0.62 12.94 7.80
N PRO A 130 -1.80 13.58 7.66
CA PRO A 130 -3.08 12.97 8.04
C PRO A 130 -3.41 11.72 7.21
N ASP A 131 -2.93 11.66 5.96
CA ASP A 131 -3.15 10.52 5.06
C ASP A 131 -2.46 9.26 5.58
N PHE A 132 -1.22 9.42 6.07
CA PHE A 132 -0.48 8.34 6.71
C PHE A 132 -1.24 7.78 7.93
N GLY A 133 -1.79 8.66 8.77
CA GLY A 133 -2.55 8.26 9.96
C GLY A 133 -3.79 7.42 9.62
N THR A 134 -4.47 7.76 8.53
CA THR A 134 -5.65 7.04 8.04
C THR A 134 -5.29 5.63 7.56
N VAL A 135 -4.22 5.51 6.75
CA VAL A 135 -3.74 4.22 6.24
C VAL A 135 -3.27 3.33 7.39
N LEU A 136 -2.49 3.88 8.33
CA LEU A 136 -2.03 3.14 9.51
C LEU A 136 -3.21 2.65 10.36
N SER A 137 -4.21 3.50 10.63
CA SER A 137 -5.40 3.11 11.39
C SER A 137 -6.16 1.97 10.70
N THR A 138 -6.23 2.00 9.36
CA THR A 138 -6.89 0.95 8.58
C THR A 138 -6.11 -0.37 8.68
N CYS A 139 -4.78 -0.33 8.55
CA CYS A 139 -3.92 -1.50 8.73
C CYS A 139 -4.05 -2.10 10.14
N LEU A 140 -4.04 -1.25 11.17
CA LEU A 140 -4.19 -1.68 12.56
C LEU A 140 -5.56 -2.33 12.80
N ASN A 141 -6.65 -1.68 12.39
CA ASN A 141 -7.99 -2.23 12.54
C ASN A 141 -8.13 -3.59 11.85
N ARG A 142 -7.60 -3.72 10.64
CA ARG A 142 -7.63 -4.99 9.89
C ARG A 142 -6.80 -6.08 10.57
N GLY A 143 -5.66 -5.72 11.16
CA GLY A 143 -4.87 -6.63 11.98
C GLY A 143 -5.57 -7.08 13.25
N PHE A 144 -6.27 -6.18 13.94
CA PHE A 144 -7.08 -6.54 15.10
C PHE A 144 -8.24 -7.44 14.74
N SER A 145 -8.97 -7.15 13.66
CA SER A 145 -10.04 -8.03 13.18
C SER A 145 -9.51 -9.43 12.88
N ARG A 146 -8.40 -9.55 12.14
CA ARG A 146 -7.82 -10.88 11.85
C ARG A 146 -7.34 -11.61 13.10
N LEU A 147 -6.75 -10.90 14.05
CA LEU A 147 -6.35 -11.46 15.34
C LEU A 147 -7.58 -12.02 16.09
N LEU A 148 -8.68 -11.25 16.12
CA LEU A 148 -9.93 -11.67 16.75
C LEU A 148 -10.56 -12.87 16.02
N ASP A 149 -10.54 -12.88 14.70
CA ASP A 149 -11.05 -14.00 13.89
C ASP A 149 -10.27 -15.29 14.18
N ASN A 150 -8.93 -15.21 14.22
CA ASN A 150 -8.07 -16.34 14.58
C ASN A 150 -8.33 -16.84 16.00
N MET A 151 -8.63 -15.94 16.93
CA MET A 151 -8.97 -16.31 18.29
C MET A 151 -10.37 -16.90 18.42
N ALA A 152 -11.33 -16.43 17.60
CA ALA A 152 -12.75 -16.81 17.68
C ALA A 152 -12.98 -18.32 17.53
N GLU A 153 -12.13 -19.02 16.78
CA GLU A 153 -12.18 -20.48 16.64
C GLU A 153 -12.06 -21.20 18.00
N PHE A 154 -11.24 -20.67 18.91
CA PHE A 154 -11.05 -21.24 20.25
C PHE A 154 -12.20 -20.94 21.21
N PHE A 155 -13.09 -19.99 20.86
CA PHE A 155 -14.30 -19.67 21.62
C PHE A 155 -15.53 -20.43 21.13
N ARG A 156 -15.41 -21.37 20.17
CA ARG A 156 -16.53 -22.23 19.79
C ARG A 156 -16.80 -23.29 20.90
N PRO A 157 -18.07 -23.61 21.18
CA PRO A 157 -18.40 -24.71 22.09
C PRO A 157 -17.77 -26.01 21.57
N THR A 158 -17.13 -26.78 22.44
CA THR A 158 -16.64 -28.12 22.09
C THR A 158 -17.86 -29.03 21.89
N GLU A 159 -17.85 -29.92 20.89
CA GLU A 159 -19.00 -30.80 20.58
C GLU A 159 -19.52 -31.63 21.77
N GLN A 160 -18.71 -31.80 22.82
CA GLN A 160 -19.13 -32.43 24.08
C GLN A 160 -20.25 -31.69 24.83
N ASP A 161 -20.45 -30.38 24.63
CA ASP A 161 -21.53 -29.60 25.26
C ASP A 161 -22.86 -29.68 24.49
N LEU A 162 -22.84 -30.11 23.21
CA LEU A 162 -24.03 -30.22 22.36
C LEU A 162 -24.84 -31.50 22.61
N CYS A 163 -24.23 -32.53 23.21
CA CYS A 163 -24.89 -33.81 23.46
C CYS A 163 -25.81 -33.82 24.69
N GLN A 164 -25.83 -32.77 25.53
CA GLN A 164 -26.66 -32.75 26.75
C GLN A 164 -27.90 -31.86 26.70
N ASN A 165 -28.06 -30.96 25.73
CA ASN A 165 -29.24 -30.09 25.68
C ASN A 165 -29.78 -29.96 24.25
N GLY A 166 -30.87 -30.69 23.98
CA GLY A 166 -31.66 -30.63 22.75
C GLY A 166 -32.44 -29.33 22.55
N SER A 167 -31.78 -28.18 22.63
CA SER A 167 -32.35 -26.89 22.25
C SER A 167 -31.39 -26.15 21.33
N VAL A 168 -31.67 -26.31 20.04
CA VAL A 168 -31.10 -25.50 18.96
C VAL A 168 -31.65 -24.09 19.15
N ASN A 169 -30.95 -23.22 19.91
CA ASN A 169 -31.14 -21.75 19.95
C ASN A 169 -30.23 -21.08 21.00
N SER A 170 -28.92 -21.27 20.91
CA SER A 170 -27.99 -20.38 21.61
C SER A 170 -26.69 -20.24 20.84
N LEU A 171 -26.63 -19.20 20.01
CA LEU A 171 -25.39 -18.52 19.64
C LEU A 171 -24.82 -17.77 20.88
N SER A 172 -24.74 -18.45 22.01
CA SER A 172 -24.30 -17.87 23.27
C SER A 172 -22.80 -17.61 23.17
N SER A 173 -22.43 -16.35 23.39
CA SER A 173 -21.04 -15.93 23.61
C SER A 173 -20.42 -16.83 24.67
N VAL A 174 -19.54 -17.75 24.25
CA VAL A 174 -18.84 -18.67 25.14
C VAL A 174 -17.82 -17.87 25.94
N SER A 175 -18.04 -17.74 27.25
CA SER A 175 -17.08 -17.12 28.15
C SER A 175 -16.02 -18.16 28.56
N LEU A 176 -14.79 -18.01 28.07
CA LEU A 176 -13.67 -18.86 28.49
C LEU A 176 -13.01 -18.32 29.77
N PRO A 177 -12.61 -19.20 30.72
CA PRO A 177 -11.76 -18.80 31.83
C PRO A 177 -10.47 -18.15 31.31
N LEU A 178 -10.09 -17.01 31.88
CA LEU A 178 -8.94 -16.21 31.45
C LEU A 178 -7.63 -17.02 31.34
N ALA A 179 -7.43 -18.01 32.21
CA ALA A 179 -6.26 -18.90 32.18
C ALA A 179 -6.15 -19.72 30.88
N LYS A 180 -7.27 -19.99 30.18
CA LYS A 180 -7.29 -20.63 28.86
C LYS A 180 -7.04 -19.63 27.71
N ILE A 181 -7.32 -18.34 27.92
CA ILE A 181 -7.11 -17.28 26.91
C ILE A 181 -5.62 -16.92 26.77
N ILE A 182 -4.84 -17.00 27.86
CA ILE A 182 -3.40 -16.70 27.86
C ILE A 182 -2.61 -17.52 26.83
N PRO A 183 -2.70 -18.86 26.79
CA PRO A 183 -1.98 -19.63 25.78
C PRO A 183 -2.51 -19.38 24.37
N ILE A 184 -3.79 -19.05 24.21
CA ILE A 184 -4.38 -18.70 22.90
C ILE A 184 -3.74 -17.42 22.35
N ILE A 185 -3.66 -16.36 23.16
CA ILE A 185 -3.03 -15.08 22.77
C ILE A 185 -1.53 -15.27 22.49
N ASN A 186 -0.81 -16.00 23.36
CA ASN A 186 0.61 -16.27 23.16
C ASN A 186 0.87 -17.05 21.86
N GLY A 187 -0.05 -17.96 21.50
CA GLY A 187 0.00 -18.68 20.22
C GLY A 187 -0.19 -17.77 19.00
N GLN A 188 -0.83 -16.61 19.14
CA GLN A 188 -1.07 -15.70 18.01
C GLN A 188 0.21 -15.04 17.47
N ILE A 189 1.25 -14.86 18.29
CA ILE A 189 2.51 -14.25 17.82
C ILE A 189 3.13 -15.12 16.71
N HIS A 190 3.04 -16.45 16.84
CA HIS A 190 3.52 -17.39 15.83
C HIS A 190 2.68 -17.36 14.55
N SER A 191 1.39 -17.01 14.63
CA SER A 191 0.50 -16.87 13.48
C SER A 191 0.67 -15.53 12.76
N VAL A 192 0.75 -14.43 13.53
CA VAL A 192 0.86 -13.05 13.03
C VAL A 192 2.23 -12.80 12.41
N CYS A 193 3.30 -13.30 13.04
CA CYS A 193 4.69 -13.08 12.64
C CYS A 193 5.38 -14.37 12.15
N SER A 194 4.64 -15.27 11.49
CA SER A 194 5.20 -16.51 10.93
C SER A 194 6.26 -16.23 9.84
N GLU A 195 7.27 -17.11 9.76
CA GLU A 195 8.30 -17.12 8.70
C GLU A 195 7.76 -17.64 7.36
N THR A 196 6.76 -18.53 7.38
CA THR A 196 5.91 -18.77 6.21
C THR A 196 5.05 -17.53 6.02
N PRO A 197 4.89 -17.01 4.78
CA PRO A 197 4.34 -15.68 4.61
C PRO A 197 2.96 -15.63 5.28
N SER A 198 2.89 -14.94 6.41
CA SER A 198 1.67 -14.97 7.21
C SER A 198 0.60 -14.33 6.33
N HIS A 199 -0.53 -15.02 6.15
CA HIS A 199 -1.65 -14.51 5.36
C HIS A 199 -1.99 -13.09 5.78
N PHE A 200 -1.79 -12.76 7.06
CA PHE A 200 -1.90 -11.41 7.59
C PHE A 200 -0.91 -10.39 6.97
N VAL A 201 0.39 -10.65 6.97
CA VAL A 201 1.38 -9.73 6.39
C VAL A 201 1.18 -9.61 4.88
N GLN A 202 0.87 -10.71 4.19
CA GLN A 202 0.50 -10.66 2.78
C GLN A 202 -0.76 -9.81 2.54
N ASP A 203 -1.80 -9.99 3.35
CA ASP A 203 -3.03 -9.22 3.25
C ASP A 203 -2.74 -7.72 3.40
N LEU A 204 -1.90 -7.34 4.37
CA LEU A 204 -1.47 -5.95 4.56
C LEU A 204 -0.69 -5.40 3.34
N LEU A 205 0.26 -6.18 2.81
CA LEU A 205 1.05 -5.78 1.64
C LEU A 205 0.22 -5.67 0.36
N MET A 206 -0.93 -6.35 0.30
CA MET A 206 -1.86 -6.33 -0.83
C MET A 206 -2.99 -5.31 -0.71
N MET A 207 -3.14 -4.63 0.43
CA MET A 207 -4.18 -3.61 0.65
C MET A 207 -4.06 -2.45 -0.34
N GLU A 208 -5.14 -2.20 -1.10
CA GLU A 208 -5.22 -1.10 -2.07
C GLU A 208 -4.93 0.26 -1.43
N GLN A 209 -5.44 0.52 -0.23
CA GLN A 209 -5.19 1.77 0.49
C GLN A 209 -3.71 2.02 0.78
N VAL A 210 -2.95 0.96 1.04
CA VAL A 210 -1.50 1.03 1.27
C VAL A 210 -0.78 1.28 -0.06
N LYS A 211 -1.23 0.66 -1.15
CA LYS A 211 -0.66 0.86 -2.50
C LYS A 211 -0.89 2.28 -3.00
N ASP A 212 -2.11 2.80 -2.84
CA ASP A 212 -2.48 4.15 -3.27
C ASP A 212 -1.69 5.21 -2.49
N PHE A 213 -1.56 5.02 -1.17
CA PHE A 213 -0.72 5.90 -0.37
C PHE A 213 0.75 5.84 -0.78
N ALA A 214 1.29 4.64 -1.03
CA ALA A 214 2.65 4.48 -1.53
C ALA A 214 2.85 5.13 -2.91
N ALA A 215 1.84 5.07 -3.79
CA ALA A 215 1.87 5.71 -5.10
C ALA A 215 1.90 7.24 -4.96
N ASN A 216 1.06 7.82 -4.08
CA ASN A 216 1.05 9.25 -3.78
C ASN A 216 2.40 9.73 -3.23
N VAL A 217 2.99 8.98 -2.28
CA VAL A 217 4.34 9.26 -1.76
C VAL A 217 5.36 9.19 -2.89
N TYR A 218 5.34 8.12 -3.69
CA TYR A 218 6.28 7.95 -4.79
C TYR A 218 6.17 9.08 -5.82
N GLU A 219 4.97 9.50 -6.19
CA GLU A 219 4.74 10.60 -7.13
C GLU A 219 5.28 11.94 -6.58
N ALA A 220 5.01 12.24 -5.30
CA ALA A 220 5.49 13.45 -4.65
C ALA A 220 7.02 13.57 -4.63
N PHE A 221 7.74 12.45 -4.50
CA PHE A 221 9.20 12.44 -4.45
C PHE A 221 9.89 12.09 -5.79
N SER A 222 9.15 11.61 -6.79
CA SER A 222 9.69 11.27 -8.13
C SER A 222 9.46 12.36 -9.17
N THR A 223 8.55 13.29 -8.91
CA THR A 223 8.44 14.51 -9.72
C THR A 223 9.60 15.44 -9.36
N PRO A 224 10.42 15.88 -10.33
CA PRO A 224 11.43 16.88 -10.04
C PRO A 224 10.70 18.11 -9.54
N GLN A 225 10.96 18.51 -8.28
CA GLN A 225 10.53 19.81 -7.76
C GLN A 225 10.85 20.83 -8.84
N GLN A 226 9.83 21.43 -9.45
CA GLN A 226 10.05 22.66 -10.19
C GLN A 226 10.63 23.61 -9.16
N LEU A 227 11.94 23.84 -9.24
CA LEU A 227 12.65 24.89 -8.54
C LEU A 227 11.76 26.14 -8.62
N GLU A 228 11.08 26.45 -7.52
CA GLU A 228 10.53 27.78 -7.29
C GLU A 228 11.72 28.74 -7.47
N LYS A 229 11.69 29.45 -8.58
CA LYS A 229 12.43 30.68 -8.83
C LYS A 229 11.50 31.84 -8.51
#